data_AF-A0A5K0UV30-F1
#
_entry.id   AF-A0A5K0UV30-F1
#
_cell.length_a   1.000
_cell.length_b   1.000
_cell.length_c   1.000
_cell.angle_alpha   90.00
_cell.angle_beta   90.00
_cell.angle_gamma   90.00
#
_symmetry.space_group_name_H-M   'P 1'
#
loop_
_entity.id
_entity.type
_entity.pdbx_description
1 polymer ?
#
loop_
_entity_poly.entity_id
_entity_poly.type
_entity_poly.pdbx_seq_one_letter_code
_entity_poly.pdbx_strand_id
1 'polypeptide(L)' 'ELELEKFITHEIPFSDINKAFDYMEKGESLRCIIRMGA' A
#
# COMPACT_ATOMS: atom_id res chain seq x y z
N GLU A 1 0.79 -18.93 14.02
CA GLU A 1 0.38 -18.32 12.75
C GLU A 1 0.97 -16.92 12.69
N LEU A 2 1.45 -16.45 11.54
CA LEU A 2 2.07 -15.12 11.42
C LEU A 2 1.01 -14.11 10.97
N GLU A 3 0.80 -13.04 11.75
CA GLU A 3 -0.17 -11.99 11.44
C GLU A 3 0.42 -10.94 10.49
N LEU A 4 0.40 -11.24 9.19
CA LEU A 4 0.97 -10.37 8.16
C LEU A 4 0.09 -9.16 7.83
N GLU A 5 -1.21 -9.25 8.10
CA GLU A 5 -2.17 -8.19 7.78
C GLU A 5 -1.86 -6.86 8.46
N LYS A 6 -1.26 -6.93 9.66
CA LYS A 6 -0.86 -5.76 10.45
C LYS A 6 0.22 -4.90 9.76
N PHE A 7 0.93 -5.45 8.78
CA PHE A 7 1.93 -4.71 8.01
C PHE A 7 1.31 -3.95 6.83
N ILE A 8 0.09 -4.29 6.42
CA ILE A 8 -0.62 -3.64 5.33
C ILE A 8 -1.31 -2.40 5.91
N THR A 9 -0.83 -1.22 5.48
CA THR A 9 -1.35 0.08 5.95
C THR A 9 -2.25 0.75 4.92
N HIS A 10 -2.06 0.42 3.65
CA HIS A 10 -2.74 1.06 2.52
C HIS A 10 -3.06 0.01 1.46
N GLU A 11 -4.17 0.21 0.76
CA GLU A 11 -4.51 -0.53 -0.44
C GLU A 11 -5.09 0.42 -1.48
N ILE A 12 -4.59 0.34 -2.71
CA ILE A 12 -5.00 1.24 -3.81
C ILE A 12 -5.13 0.46 -5.12
N PRO A 13 -5.96 0.93 -6.08
CA PRO A 13 -5.95 0.39 -7.44
C PRO A 13 -4.65 0.78 -8.17
N PHE A 14 -4.30 0.02 -9.22
CA PHE A 14 -3.14 0.32 -10.05
C PHE A 14 -3.19 1.71 -10.71
N SER A 15 -4.38 2.23 -11.00
CA SER A 15 -4.57 3.60 -11.52
C SER A 15 -4.00 4.68 -10.61
N ASP A 16 -3.85 4.38 -9.31
CA ASP A 16 -3.36 5.28 -8.28
C ASP A 16 -1.90 4.99 -7.88
N ILE A 17 -1.14 4.23 -8.67
CA ILE A 17 0.22 3.76 -8.32
C ILE A 17 1.16 4.84 -7.76
N ASN A 18 1.07 6.08 -8.24
CA ASN A 18 1.90 7.18 -7.75
C ASN A 18 1.64 7.53 -6.27
N LYS A 19 0.41 7.34 -5.77
CA LYS A 19 0.10 7.56 -4.34
C LYS A 19 0.87 6.62 -3.42
N ALA A 20 1.21 5.41 -3.87
CA ALA A 20 2.03 4.49 -3.09
C ALA A 20 3.45 5.06 -2.84
N PHE A 21 4.00 5.79 -3.82
CA PHE A 21 5.28 6.47 -3.65
C PHE A 21 5.14 7.66 -2.69
N ASP A 22 4.08 8.45 -2.80
CA ASP A 22 3.80 9.56 -1.87
C ASP A 22 3.72 9.06 -0.41
N TYR A 23 2.99 7.96 -0.17
CA TYR A 23 2.90 7.37 1.17
C TYR A 23 4.24 6.87 1.69
N MET A 24 5.09 6.32 0.81
CA MET A 24 6.42 5.85 1.18
C MET A 24 7.35 7.02 1.52
N GLU A 25 7.36 8.06 0.68
CA GLU A 25 8.21 9.24 0.84
C GLU A 25 7.86 10.01 2.13
N LYS A 26 6.57 10.12 2.46
CA LYS A 26 6.11 10.77 3.69
C LYS A 26 6.25 9.91 4.95
N GLY A 27 6.63 8.64 4.82
CA GLY A 27 6.68 7.69 5.94
C GLY A 27 5.30 7.29 6.47
N GLU A 28 4.25 7.45 5.66
CA GLU A 28 2.87 7.13 6.00
C GLU A 28 2.54 5.64 5.76
N SER A 29 3.30 4.95 4.91
CA SER A 29 3.11 3.52 4.61
C SER A 29 4.16 2.61 5.22
N LEU A 30 3.72 1.51 5.84
CA LEU A 30 4.57 0.35 6.13
C LEU A 30 4.58 -0.62 4.94
N ARG A 31 3.40 -1.01 4.46
CA ARG A 31 3.17 -1.63 3.15
C ARG A 31 1.91 -1.05 2.51
N CYS A 32 1.99 -0.86 1.20
CA CYS A 32 0.88 -0.49 0.34
C CYS A 32 0.65 -1.62 -0.67
N ILE A 33 -0.54 -2.22 -0.67
CA ILE A 33 -0.93 -3.19 -1.72
C ILE A 33 -1.47 -2.41 -2.92
N ILE A 34 -0.98 -2.77 -4.10
CA ILE A 34 -1.51 -2.27 -5.37
C ILE A 34 -2.34 -3.38 -6.02
N ARG A 35 -3.66 -3.16 -6.15
CA ARG A 35 -4.58 -4.12 -6.75
C ARG A 35 -4.65 -3.91 -8.27
N MET A 36 -4.35 -4.98 -9.01
CA MET A 36 -4.46 -5.01 -10.48
C MET A 36 -5.91 -5.31 -10.88
N GLY A 37 -6.50 -4.48 -11.75
CA GLY A 37 -7.84 -4.73 -12.32
C GLY A 37 -9.03 -4.34 -11.43
N ALA A 38 -8.80 -3.50 -10.41
CA ALA A 38 -9.84 -2.84 -9.64
C ALA A 38 -10.22 -1.48 -10.26
#